data_AF-A0A2D4MWF5-F1
#
_entry.id   AF-A0A2D4MWF5-F1
#
_cell.length_a   1.000
_cell.length_b   1.000
_cell.length_c   1.000
_cell.angle_alpha   90.00
_cell.angle_beta   90.00
_cell.angle_gamma   90.00
#
_symmetry.space_group_name_H-M   'P 1'
#
loop_
_entity.id
_entity.type
_entity.pdbx_description
1 polymer ?
#
loop_
_entity_poly.entity_id
_entity_poly.type
_entity_poly.pdbx_seq_one_letter_code
_entity_poly.pdbx_strand_id
1 'polypeptide(L)'
;MIAVFIYSSPPLRIELCWSESVPYFDILPPPLEFYREWICPNKPCIIRNAFNHWPALKKWTLSYLRQIMGSKLVSVAVTPNGYADAVYQDWFVMPEERHMPFSAFLDILEKKITSPGVFYVQKQCSNLTEEFPELIGDVEPEIPWMSEALGKY
;
A
#
# COMPACT_ATOMS: atom_id res chain seq x y z
N MET A 1 -2.71 -2.27 0.43
CA MET A 1 -2.67 -2.57 1.88
C MET A 1 -1.60 -1.65 2.47
N ILE A 2 -1.99 -0.63 3.24
CA ILE A 2 -1.02 0.22 3.96
C ILE A 2 -0.85 -0.43 5.34
N ALA A 3 0.35 -0.88 5.65
CA ALA A 3 0.70 -1.38 6.98
C ALA A 3 1.41 -0.26 7.74
N VAL A 4 0.79 0.24 8.81
CA VAL A 4 1.43 1.16 9.76
C VAL A 4 2.09 0.28 10.83
N PHE A 5 3.42 0.23 10.85
CA PHE A 5 4.17 -0.45 11.91
C PHE A 5 4.15 0.40 13.17
N ILE A 6 3.78 -0.22 14.30
CA ILE A 6 3.84 0.42 15.61
C ILE A 6 4.80 -0.39 16.46
N TYR A 7 5.81 0.33 16.96
CA TYR A 7 6.86 -0.10 17.86
C TYR A 7 6.42 -1.18 18.87
N SER A 8 7.34 -2.11 19.16
CA SER A 8 7.25 -3.11 20.21
C SER A 8 6.59 -2.54 21.46
N SER A 9 5.33 -2.88 21.66
CA SER A 9 4.54 -2.40 22.79
C SER A 9 4.88 -3.25 24.01
N PRO A 10 5.05 -2.65 25.20
CA PRO A 10 5.28 -3.43 26.42
C PRO A 10 4.11 -4.41 26.67
N PRO A 11 4.35 -5.57 27.30
CA PRO A 11 3.36 -6.66 27.42
C PRO A 11 1.98 -6.21 27.91
N LEU A 12 1.95 -5.31 28.89
CA LEU A 12 0.72 -4.75 29.47
C LEU A 12 -0.14 -3.97 28.46
N ARG A 13 0.47 -3.32 27.46
CA ARG A 13 -0.26 -2.58 26.42
C ARG A 13 -0.96 -3.53 25.45
N ILE A 14 -0.36 -4.68 25.19
CA ILE A 14 -0.97 -5.72 24.35
C ILE A 14 -2.18 -6.31 25.09
N GLU A 15 -2.02 -6.68 26.36
CA GLU A 15 -3.10 -7.28 27.17
C GLU A 15 -4.31 -6.36 27.38
N LEU A 16 -4.10 -5.05 27.55
CA LEU A 16 -5.18 -4.11 27.86
C LEU A 16 -5.85 -3.48 26.63
N CYS A 17 -5.09 -3.29 25.54
CA CYS A 17 -5.54 -2.45 24.43
C CYS A 17 -5.70 -3.19 23.10
N TRP A 18 -5.15 -4.40 22.96
CA TRP A 18 -5.07 -5.10 21.67
C TRP A 18 -5.91 -6.38 21.73
N SER A 19 -6.68 -6.63 20.67
CA SER A 19 -7.38 -7.89 20.47
C SER A 19 -6.43 -8.97 19.97
N GLU A 20 -6.72 -10.24 20.26
CA GLU A 20 -5.95 -11.40 19.78
C GLU A 20 -5.94 -11.53 18.25
N SER A 21 -6.89 -10.89 17.57
CA SER A 21 -6.99 -10.86 16.11
C SER A 21 -7.35 -9.46 15.62
N VAL A 22 -7.03 -9.17 14.35
CA VAL A 22 -7.44 -7.92 13.70
C VAL A 22 -8.92 -8.02 13.33
N PRO A 23 -9.80 -7.16 13.87
CA PRO A 23 -11.23 -7.21 13.64
C PRO A 23 -11.61 -6.70 12.24
N TYR A 24 -12.77 -7.15 11.76
CA TYR A 24 -13.31 -6.82 10.44
C TYR A 24 -14.58 -5.99 10.55
N PHE A 25 -14.73 -5.02 9.65
CA PHE A 25 -15.93 -4.21 9.49
C PHE A 25 -16.52 -4.43 8.11
N ASP A 26 -17.77 -4.89 8.03
CA ASP A 26 -18.53 -4.88 6.76
C ASP A 26 -19.25 -3.55 6.54
N ILE A 27 -19.55 -2.82 7.62
CA ILE A 27 -20.17 -1.50 7.65
C ILE A 27 -19.30 -0.62 8.57
N LEU A 28 -18.94 0.56 8.10
CA LEU A 28 -18.12 1.50 8.85
C LEU A 28 -18.95 2.19 9.95
N PRO A 29 -18.44 2.32 11.20
CA PRO A 29 -19.08 3.16 12.20
C PRO A 29 -19.00 4.65 11.82
N PRO A 30 -19.83 5.53 12.42
CA PRO A 30 -19.74 6.96 12.22
C PRO A 30 -18.32 7.50 12.50
N PRO A 31 -17.84 8.54 11.79
CA PRO A 31 -16.46 9.03 11.89
C PRO A 31 -15.98 9.33 13.32
N LEU A 32 -16.84 9.93 14.16
CA LEU A 32 -16.53 10.19 15.57
C LEU A 32 -16.32 8.90 16.39
N GLU A 33 -17.17 7.91 16.16
CA GLU A 33 -17.05 6.60 16.83
C GLU A 33 -15.81 5.86 16.32
N PHE A 34 -15.55 5.90 15.02
CA PHE A 34 -14.34 5.34 14.43
C PHE A 34 -13.08 5.97 15.05
N TYR A 35 -13.08 7.29 15.21
CA TYR A 35 -11.97 7.98 15.85
C TYR A 35 -11.77 7.53 17.30
N ARG A 36 -12.84 7.51 18.09
CA ARG A 36 -12.79 7.16 19.52
C ARG A 36 -12.35 5.71 19.76
N GLU A 37 -12.86 4.77 18.99
CA GLU A 37 -12.67 3.34 19.25
C GLU A 37 -11.47 2.72 18.54
N TRP A 38 -10.97 3.33 17.45
CA TRP A 38 -9.91 2.77 16.60
C TRP A 38 -8.71 3.68 16.44
N ILE A 39 -8.92 4.94 16.04
CA ILE A 39 -7.82 5.87 15.77
C ILE A 39 -7.11 6.28 17.08
N CYS A 40 -7.87 6.81 18.04
CA CYS A 40 -7.37 7.29 19.33
C CYS A 40 -6.63 6.20 20.14
N PRO A 41 -7.18 4.99 20.34
CA PRO A 41 -6.47 3.92 21.04
C PRO A 41 -5.43 3.20 20.17
N ASN A 42 -5.31 3.59 18.89
CA ASN A 42 -4.34 3.08 17.95
C ASN A 42 -4.48 1.56 17.71
N LYS A 43 -5.71 1.14 17.38
CA LYS A 43 -6.08 -0.26 17.12
C LYS A 43 -6.22 -0.51 15.61
N PRO A 44 -5.59 -1.56 15.06
CA PRO A 44 -5.78 -1.92 13.66
C PRO A 44 -7.16 -2.55 13.42
N CYS A 45 -7.71 -2.38 12.22
CA CYS A 45 -8.88 -3.11 11.76
C CYS A 45 -8.83 -3.29 10.23
N ILE A 46 -9.66 -4.20 9.71
CA ILE A 46 -9.86 -4.40 8.28
C ILE A 46 -11.27 -3.95 7.91
N ILE A 47 -11.39 -2.98 7.00
CA ILE A 47 -12.68 -2.49 6.51
C ILE A 47 -12.95 -3.13 5.15
N ARG A 48 -13.99 -3.95 5.07
CA ARG A 48 -14.48 -4.57 3.84
C ARG A 48 -15.44 -3.61 3.14
N ASN A 49 -15.61 -3.81 1.84
CA ASN A 49 -16.58 -3.07 1.01
C ASN A 49 -16.38 -1.54 0.94
N ALA A 50 -15.34 -0.97 1.56
CA ALA A 50 -15.11 0.47 1.63
C ALA A 50 -14.87 1.15 0.27
N PHE A 51 -14.48 0.37 -0.75
CA PHE A 51 -14.04 0.89 -2.04
C PHE A 51 -14.77 0.23 -3.22
N ASN A 52 -15.95 -0.37 -2.98
CA ASN A 52 -16.71 -1.09 -4.02
C ASN A 52 -17.09 -0.21 -5.23
N HIS A 53 -17.11 1.11 -5.04
CA HIS A 53 -17.35 2.10 -6.09
C HIS A 53 -16.11 2.42 -6.93
N TRP A 54 -14.90 2.06 -6.50
CA TRP A 54 -13.67 2.34 -7.25
C TRP A 54 -13.61 1.52 -8.54
N PRO A 55 -13.50 2.16 -9.73
CA PRO A 55 -13.30 1.45 -10.99
C PRO A 55 -12.10 0.50 -10.98
N ALA A 56 -11.04 0.83 -10.21
CA ALA A 56 -9.83 0.03 -10.07
C ALA A 56 -10.10 -1.45 -9.75
N LEU A 57 -11.11 -1.76 -8.92
CA LEU A 57 -11.46 -3.13 -8.55
C LEU A 57 -11.83 -4.02 -9.75
N LYS A 58 -12.35 -3.42 -10.83
CA LYS A 58 -12.73 -4.12 -12.06
C LYS A 58 -11.71 -3.92 -13.17
N LYS A 59 -11.07 -2.76 -13.22
CA LYS A 59 -10.20 -2.36 -14.32
C LYS A 59 -8.76 -2.85 -14.16
N TRP A 60 -8.19 -2.88 -12.96
CA TRP A 60 -6.76 -3.10 -12.76
C TRP A 60 -6.35 -4.57 -12.90
N THR A 61 -6.35 -5.02 -14.15
CA THR A 61 -5.70 -6.25 -14.59
C THR A 61 -4.32 -5.94 -15.16
N LEU A 62 -3.42 -6.93 -15.24
CA LEU A 62 -2.10 -6.72 -15.83
C LEU A 62 -2.18 -6.25 -17.30
N SER A 63 -3.19 -6.71 -18.06
CA SER A 63 -3.41 -6.28 -19.44
C SER A 63 -3.87 -4.82 -19.52
N TYR A 64 -4.81 -4.41 -18.66
CA TYR A 64 -5.23 -3.01 -18.58
C TYR A 64 -4.09 -2.09 -18.17
N LEU A 65 -3.35 -2.44 -17.12
CA LEU A 65 -2.23 -1.65 -16.65
C LEU A 65 -1.12 -1.57 -17.71
N ARG A 66 -0.85 -2.66 -18.44
CA ARG A 66 0.06 -2.65 -19.59
C ARG A 66 -0.41 -1.73 -20.71
N GLN A 67 -1.70 -1.72 -21.01
CA GLN A 67 -2.26 -0.86 -22.05
C GLN A 67 -2.12 0.63 -21.70
N ILE A 68 -2.38 1.01 -20.44
CA ILE A 68 -2.38 2.42 -20.01
C ILE A 68 -0.98 2.92 -19.69
N MET A 69 -0.17 2.10 -19.00
CA MET A 69 1.11 2.52 -18.43
C MET A 69 2.32 1.90 -19.11
N GLY A 70 2.15 1.00 -20.08
CA GLY A 70 3.22 0.10 -20.53
C GLY A 70 4.52 0.78 -20.95
N SER A 71 4.46 1.91 -21.65
CA SER A 71 5.63 2.66 -22.10
C SER A 71 6.20 3.62 -21.05
N LYS A 72 5.46 3.88 -19.97
CA LYS A 72 5.87 4.84 -18.94
C LYS A 72 7.04 4.30 -18.14
N LEU A 73 8.07 5.14 -17.96
CA LEU A 73 9.17 4.85 -17.06
C LEU A 73 8.68 5.06 -15.62
N VAL A 74 8.91 4.05 -14.78
CA VAL A 74 8.57 4.08 -13.36
C VAL A 74 9.78 3.74 -12.51
N SER A 75 9.76 4.17 -11.25
CA SER A 75 10.78 3.80 -10.28
C SER A 75 10.49 2.40 -9.72
N VAL A 76 11.35 1.44 -10.04
CA VAL A 76 11.27 0.06 -9.56
C VAL A 76 12.44 -0.20 -8.63
N ALA A 77 12.15 -0.67 -7.44
CA ALA A 77 13.19 -1.07 -6.50
C ALA A 77 13.52 -2.55 -6.70
N VAL A 78 14.82 -2.83 -6.69
CA VAL A 78 15.40 -4.13 -7.02
C VAL A 78 16.27 -4.59 -5.86
N THR A 79 16.04 -5.81 -5.41
CA THR A 79 16.79 -6.43 -4.31
C THR A 79 17.25 -7.82 -4.72
N PRO A 80 18.37 -8.33 -4.21
CA PRO A 80 18.80 -9.69 -4.53
C PRO A 80 17.86 -10.77 -3.96
N ASN A 81 17.09 -10.46 -2.90
CA ASN A 81 16.42 -11.43 -2.04
C ASN A 81 15.01 -11.02 -1.59
N GLY A 82 14.50 -9.86 -2.00
CA GLY A 82 13.18 -9.36 -1.63
C GLY A 82 13.14 -8.46 -0.39
N TYR A 83 14.27 -8.24 0.30
CA TYR A 83 14.32 -7.43 1.51
C TYR A 83 14.82 -6.02 1.21
N ALA A 84 13.88 -5.09 1.03
CA ALA A 84 14.12 -3.65 0.98
C ALA A 84 14.29 -3.08 2.39
N ASP A 85 15.05 -1.99 2.54
CA ASP A 85 15.08 -1.17 3.76
C ASP A 85 15.27 -2.04 5.02
N ALA A 86 16.22 -2.96 4.93
CA ALA A 86 16.38 -4.05 5.89
C ALA A 86 17.83 -4.11 6.41
N VAL A 87 17.96 -4.61 7.63
CA VAL A 87 19.28 -4.91 8.20
C VAL A 87 19.85 -6.14 7.50
N TYR A 88 21.06 -6.00 6.97
CA TYR A 88 21.87 -7.09 6.45
C TYR A 88 23.24 -7.03 7.11
N GLN A 89 23.52 -8.01 7.98
CA GLN A 89 24.69 -7.97 8.86
C GLN A 89 24.67 -6.69 9.71
N ASP A 90 25.74 -5.91 9.68
CA ASP A 90 25.90 -4.67 10.44
C ASP A 90 25.42 -3.42 9.68
N TRP A 91 24.76 -3.60 8.52
CA TRP A 91 24.34 -2.52 7.64
C TRP A 91 22.84 -2.44 7.52
N PHE A 92 22.30 -1.22 7.49
CA PHE A 92 20.98 -0.98 6.94
C PHE A 92 21.10 -0.80 5.42
N VAL A 93 20.49 -1.71 4.66
CA VAL A 93 20.62 -1.76 3.20
C VAL A 93 19.34 -1.29 2.54
N MET A 94 19.49 -0.26 1.71
CA MET A 94 18.44 0.26 0.84
C MET A 94 18.45 -0.50 -0.51
N PRO A 95 17.31 -0.59 -1.21
CA PRO A 95 17.25 -1.24 -2.51
C PRO A 95 17.99 -0.44 -3.59
N GLU A 96 18.33 -1.12 -4.69
CA GLU A 96 18.70 -0.43 -5.93
C GLU A 96 17.43 0.17 -6.56
N GLU A 97 17.43 1.47 -6.87
CA GLU A 97 16.37 2.09 -7.64
C GLU A 97 16.69 2.08 -9.14
N ARG A 98 15.78 1.52 -9.94
CA ARG A 98 15.91 1.39 -11.38
C ARG A 98 14.72 2.02 -12.09
N HIS A 99 15.00 2.90 -13.04
CA HIS A 99 13.98 3.42 -13.95
C HIS A 99 13.82 2.48 -15.14
N MET A 100 12.61 1.96 -15.34
CA MET A 100 12.33 1.06 -16.48
C MET A 100 10.88 1.20 -16.97
N PRO A 101 10.59 0.81 -18.23
CA PRO A 101 9.22 0.79 -18.72
C PRO A 101 8.35 -0.13 -17.85
N PHE A 102 7.14 0.32 -17.51
CA PHE A 102 6.22 -0.47 -16.69
C PHE A 102 5.90 -1.83 -17.35
N SER A 103 5.80 -1.88 -18.67
CA SER A 103 5.65 -3.14 -19.42
C SER A 103 6.79 -4.14 -19.19
N ALA A 104 8.03 -3.66 -19.13
CA ALA A 104 9.19 -4.52 -18.85
C ALA A 104 9.16 -5.03 -17.40
N PHE A 105 8.71 -4.22 -16.44
CA PHE A 105 8.47 -4.68 -15.08
C PHE A 105 7.37 -5.76 -15.04
N LEU A 106 6.27 -5.56 -15.75
CA LEU A 106 5.19 -6.55 -15.85
C LEU A 106 5.67 -7.85 -16.52
N ASP A 107 6.57 -7.78 -17.51
CA ASP A 107 7.15 -8.98 -18.14
C ASP A 107 7.98 -9.81 -17.14
N ILE A 108 8.67 -9.16 -16.21
CA ILE A 108 9.38 -9.83 -15.11
C ILE A 108 8.36 -10.45 -14.13
N LEU A 109 7.33 -9.71 -13.73
CA LEU A 109 6.29 -10.17 -12.80
C LEU A 109 5.53 -11.39 -13.35
N GLU A 110 5.21 -11.38 -14.65
CA GLU A 110 4.57 -12.48 -15.36
C GLU A 110 5.54 -13.61 -15.74
N LYS A 111 6.83 -13.51 -15.37
CA LYS A 111 7.89 -14.48 -15.68
C LYS A 111 8.10 -14.73 -17.17
N LYS A 112 7.80 -13.74 -18.02
CA LYS A 112 8.10 -13.76 -19.47
C LYS A 112 9.58 -13.50 -19.73
N ILE A 113 10.21 -12.71 -18.86
CA ILE A 113 11.65 -12.40 -18.89
C ILE A 113 12.23 -12.73 -17.51
N THR A 114 13.38 -13.41 -17.50
CA THR A 114 14.13 -13.66 -16.28
C THR A 114 15.16 -12.55 -16.08
N SER A 115 15.14 -11.92 -14.91
CA SER A 115 16.13 -10.93 -14.50
C SER A 115 16.56 -11.24 -13.06
N PRO A 116 17.85 -11.15 -12.70
CA PRO A 116 18.29 -11.43 -11.35
C PRO A 116 17.69 -10.43 -10.36
N GLY A 117 17.22 -10.95 -9.22
CA GLY A 117 16.64 -10.17 -8.13
C GLY A 117 15.11 -10.22 -8.06
N VAL A 118 14.58 -9.48 -7.09
CA VAL A 118 13.17 -9.30 -6.78
C VAL A 118 12.83 -7.84 -7.03
N PHE A 119 11.80 -7.62 -7.84
CA PHE A 119 11.38 -6.32 -8.34
C PHE A 119 10.04 -5.95 -7.72
N TYR A 120 9.92 -4.73 -7.21
CA TYR A 120 8.64 -4.21 -6.73
C TYR A 120 8.55 -2.70 -6.97
N VAL A 121 7.33 -2.23 -7.24
CA VAL A 121 7.00 -0.80 -7.30
C VAL A 121 6.53 -0.40 -5.91
N GLN A 122 7.40 0.26 -5.13
CA GLN A 122 7.08 0.61 -3.73
C GLN A 122 7.33 2.06 -3.34
N LYS A 123 7.76 2.92 -4.28
CA LYS A 123 8.09 4.31 -3.98
C LYS A 123 6.98 4.95 -3.15
N GLN A 124 7.32 5.42 -1.96
CA GLN A 124 6.38 6.14 -1.08
C GLN A 124 6.34 7.62 -1.49
N CYS A 125 5.58 8.45 -0.78
CA CYS A 125 5.42 9.88 -1.07
C CYS A 125 4.67 10.13 -2.38
N SER A 126 3.39 9.75 -2.42
CA SER A 126 2.47 10.13 -3.49
C SER A 126 2.84 9.61 -4.88
N ASN A 127 3.48 8.45 -4.96
CA ASN A 127 3.85 7.81 -6.23
C ASN A 127 2.65 7.67 -7.18
N LEU A 128 1.45 7.35 -6.67
CA LEU A 128 0.23 7.25 -7.48
C LEU A 128 -0.05 8.55 -8.24
N THR A 129 0.10 9.71 -7.60
CA THR A 129 -0.19 10.99 -8.27
C THR A 129 0.94 11.49 -9.15
N GLU A 130 2.19 11.13 -8.82
CA GLU A 130 3.38 11.60 -9.56
C GLU A 130 3.76 10.67 -10.72
N GLU A 131 3.88 9.36 -10.46
CA GLU A 131 4.31 8.36 -11.43
C GLU A 131 3.14 7.65 -12.12
N PHE A 132 1.95 7.65 -11.53
CA PHE A 132 0.77 6.97 -12.09
C PHE A 132 -0.48 7.87 -12.30
N PRO A 133 -0.36 9.14 -12.74
CA PRO A 133 -1.50 10.04 -12.92
C PRO A 133 -2.62 9.49 -13.81
N GLU A 134 -2.29 8.64 -14.77
CA GLU A 134 -3.25 7.98 -15.68
C GLU A 134 -4.22 7.04 -14.95
N LEU A 135 -3.83 6.57 -13.76
CA LEU A 135 -4.63 5.68 -12.92
C LEU A 135 -5.45 6.42 -11.86
N ILE A 136 -5.25 7.74 -11.66
CA ILE A 136 -5.97 8.51 -10.64
C ILE A 136 -7.48 8.44 -10.86
N GLY A 137 -7.94 8.46 -12.11
CA GLY A 137 -9.37 8.39 -12.44
C GLY A 137 -10.06 7.09 -12.03
N ASP A 138 -9.31 6.06 -11.61
CA ASP A 138 -9.84 4.76 -11.19
C ASP A 138 -10.02 4.63 -9.68
N VAL A 139 -9.59 5.64 -8.91
CA VAL A 139 -9.68 5.68 -7.45
C VAL A 139 -10.06 7.08 -6.98
N GLU A 140 -10.45 7.21 -5.71
CA GLU A 140 -10.64 8.55 -5.12
C GLU A 140 -9.29 9.15 -4.69
N PRO A 141 -9.12 10.48 -4.75
CA PRO A 141 -7.89 11.15 -4.33
C PRO A 141 -7.67 11.12 -2.81
N GLU A 142 -8.71 10.83 -2.05
CA GLU A 142 -8.68 10.63 -0.61
C GLU A 142 -9.79 9.68 -0.16
N ILE A 143 -9.84 9.39 1.14
CA ILE A 143 -10.85 8.52 1.74
C ILE A 143 -11.77 9.42 2.60
N PRO A 144 -12.96 9.83 2.10
CA PRO A 144 -13.72 10.94 2.72
C PRO A 144 -14.07 10.71 4.19
N TRP A 145 -14.53 9.51 4.53
CA TRP A 145 -14.88 9.15 5.91
C TRP A 145 -13.66 9.16 6.85
N MET A 146 -12.46 8.88 6.33
CA MET A 146 -11.22 8.93 7.11
C MET A 146 -10.74 10.37 7.27
N SER A 147 -10.86 11.20 6.22
CA SER A 147 -10.61 12.63 6.31
C SER A 147 -11.49 13.27 7.39
N GLU A 148 -12.80 12.96 7.39
CA GLU A 148 -13.74 13.44 8.42
C GLU A 148 -13.36 12.95 9.81
N ALA A 149 -13.06 11.65 9.97
CA ALA A 149 -12.65 11.09 11.27
C ALA A 149 -11.38 11.76 11.81
N LEU A 150 -10.44 12.14 10.94
CA LEU A 150 -9.21 12.84 11.31
C LEU A 150 -9.37 14.36 11.48
N GLY A 151 -10.57 14.92 11.24
CA GLY A 151 -10.82 16.36 11.32
C GLY A 151 -10.13 17.16 10.21
N LYS A 152 -9.89 16.54 9.05
CA LYS A 152 -9.38 17.21 7.86
C LYS A 152 -10.56 17.82 7.09
N TYR A 153 -10.58 19.14 6.97
CA TYR A 153 -11.58 19.92 6.20
C TYR A 153 -10.90 20.64 5.04
#